data_AF-A0A2S2FGP2-F1
#
_entry.id   AF-A0A2S2FGP2-F1
#
_cell.length_a   1.000
_cell.length_b   1.000
_cell.length_c   1.000
_cell.angle_alpha   90.00
_cell.angle_beta   90.00
_cell.angle_gamma   90.00
#
_symmetry.space_group_name_H-M   'P 1'
#
loop_
_entity.id
_entity.type
_entity.pdbx_description
1 polymer ?
#
loop_
_entity_poly.entity_id
_entity_poly.type
_entity_poly.pdbx_seq_one_letter_code
_entity_poly.pdbx_strand_id
1 'polypeptide(L)'
;MIKTQILVFTILTTALTACSTTPTNPNAPIVLEQHKNISAEPATKHNLARLIKQRDNCVIEFTGNFETGKATEHWIFKGDQLISAFSDVDAEVEKKQTIFDIQDAEKLKNFDSLKKNFKATNLAKCQ
;
A
#
# COMPACT_ATOMS: atom_id res chain seq x y z
N MET A 1 43.64 -63.51 -21.92
CA MET A 1 43.64 -62.10 -21.46
C MET A 1 42.28 -61.50 -21.80
N ILE A 2 41.41 -61.28 -20.80
CA ILE A 2 40.09 -60.67 -20.99
C ILE A 2 40.20 -59.21 -20.57
N LYS A 3 39.82 -58.29 -21.46
CA LYS A 3 39.95 -56.83 -21.29
C LYS A 3 38.60 -56.29 -20.80
N THR A 4 38.47 -56.06 -19.50
CA THR A 4 37.26 -55.52 -18.88
C THR A 4 37.17 -54.01 -19.16
N GLN A 5 36.24 -53.59 -20.02
CA GLN A 5 35.90 -52.17 -20.18
C GLN A 5 34.97 -51.73 -19.04
N ILE A 6 35.43 -50.76 -18.24
CA ILE A 6 34.66 -50.14 -17.16
C ILE A 6 33.83 -49.01 -17.77
N LEU A 7 32.50 -49.18 -17.77
CA LEU A 7 31.55 -48.17 -18.22
C LEU A 7 31.23 -47.24 -17.04
N VAL A 8 31.66 -45.98 -17.10
CA VAL A 8 31.37 -44.96 -16.09
C VAL A 8 30.04 -44.29 -16.43
N PHE A 9 29.01 -44.53 -15.60
CA PHE A 9 27.71 -43.85 -15.70
C PHE A 9 27.72 -42.57 -14.85
N THR A 10 27.80 -41.41 -15.49
CA THR A 10 27.64 -40.11 -14.85
C THR A 10 26.15 -39.82 -14.66
N ILE A 11 25.69 -39.83 -13.40
CA ILE A 11 24.30 -39.51 -13.05
C ILE A 11 24.18 -37.99 -12.98
N LEU A 12 23.54 -37.38 -13.97
CA LEU A 12 23.24 -35.95 -14.00
C LEU A 12 21.99 -35.68 -13.15
N THR A 13 22.18 -35.13 -11.95
CA THR A 13 21.08 -34.73 -11.07
C THR A 13 20.51 -33.39 -11.54
N THR A 14 19.40 -33.43 -12.28
CA THR A 14 18.61 -32.24 -12.58
C THR A 14 17.92 -31.77 -11.30
N ALA A 15 18.44 -30.73 -10.66
CA ALA A 15 17.77 -30.08 -9.55
C ALA A 15 16.47 -29.45 -10.05
N LEU A 16 15.33 -30.06 -9.70
CA LEU A 16 14.01 -29.49 -9.94
C LEU A 16 13.84 -28.30 -8.99
N THR A 17 13.97 -27.09 -9.49
CA THR A 17 13.57 -25.88 -8.75
C THR A 17 12.05 -25.85 -8.66
N ALA A 18 11.49 -26.27 -7.53
CA ALA A 18 10.08 -26.11 -7.25
C ALA A 18 9.78 -24.61 -7.00
N CYS A 19 9.21 -23.92 -8.00
CA CYS A 19 8.63 -22.60 -7.81
C CYS A 19 7.38 -22.74 -6.94
N SER A 20 7.45 -22.26 -5.69
CA SER A 20 6.28 -22.19 -4.81
C SER A 20 5.34 -21.09 -5.32
N THR A 21 4.26 -21.48 -6.00
CA THR A 21 3.18 -20.56 -6.38
C THR A 21 2.23 -20.38 -5.20
N THR A 22 2.57 -19.45 -4.29
CA THR A 22 1.62 -19.04 -3.25
C THR A 22 0.37 -18.48 -3.95
N PRO A 23 -0.83 -19.04 -3.72
CA PRO A 23 -2.05 -18.52 -4.33
C PRO A 23 -2.25 -17.08 -3.89
N THR A 24 -2.11 -16.14 -4.81
CA THR A 24 -2.45 -14.74 -4.55
C THR A 24 -3.95 -14.62 -4.72
N ASN A 25 -4.67 -14.32 -3.63
CA ASN A 25 -6.08 -13.96 -3.73
C ASN A 25 -6.16 -12.69 -4.59
N PRO A 26 -6.75 -12.74 -5.81
CA PRO A 26 -6.79 -11.59 -6.70
C PRO A 26 -7.59 -10.40 -6.13
N ASN A 27 -8.36 -10.64 -5.06
CA ASN A 27 -9.15 -9.62 -4.37
C ASN A 27 -8.46 -9.03 -3.13
N ALA A 28 -7.26 -9.50 -2.76
CA ALA A 28 -6.54 -8.96 -1.62
C ALA A 28 -6.05 -7.53 -1.90
N PRO A 29 -6.12 -6.60 -0.93
CA PRO A 29 -5.54 -5.27 -1.09
C PRO A 29 -4.02 -5.34 -1.35
N ILE A 30 -3.54 -4.54 -2.29
CA ILE A 30 -2.12 -4.50 -2.69
C ILE A 30 -1.58 -3.09 -2.44
N VAL A 31 -0.49 -2.98 -1.68
CA VAL A 31 0.25 -1.71 -1.54
C VAL A 31 1.00 -1.44 -2.83
N LEU A 32 0.61 -0.42 -3.57
CA LEU A 32 1.25 -0.01 -4.81
C LEU A 32 2.48 0.86 -4.56
N GLU A 33 2.43 1.68 -3.52
CA GLU A 33 3.46 2.66 -3.19
C GLU A 33 3.37 3.07 -1.73
N GLN A 34 4.51 3.44 -1.14
CA GLN A 34 4.59 3.89 0.24
C GLN A 34 5.69 4.94 0.40
N HIS A 35 5.40 5.99 1.15
CA HIS A 35 6.34 7.06 1.49
C HIS A 35 6.33 7.33 2.99
N LYS A 36 7.47 7.76 3.51
CA LYS A 36 7.62 8.20 4.90
C LYS A 36 7.97 9.67 4.94
N ASN A 37 7.50 10.36 5.98
CA ASN A 37 7.85 11.77 6.25
C ASN A 37 7.51 12.71 5.09
N ILE A 38 6.37 12.53 4.45
CA ILE A 38 5.88 13.48 3.44
C ILE A 38 5.44 14.77 4.14
N SER A 39 5.44 15.88 3.41
CA SER A 39 4.85 17.12 3.92
C SER A 39 3.32 16.97 3.97
N ALA A 40 2.73 17.33 5.11
CA ALA A 40 1.29 17.27 5.34
C ALA A 40 0.88 18.41 6.29
N GLU A 41 -0.38 18.83 6.19
CA GLU A 41 -1.01 19.81 7.09
C GLU A 41 -2.21 19.14 7.79
N PRO A 42 -2.29 19.19 9.13
CA PRO A 42 -1.29 19.75 10.05
C PRO A 42 0.03 18.97 10.03
N ALA A 43 1.11 19.65 10.42
CA ALA A 43 2.44 19.05 10.49
C ALA A 43 2.45 17.84 11.44
N THR A 44 3.08 16.75 11.00
CA THR A 44 3.13 15.47 11.72
C THR A 44 4.57 14.98 11.85
N LYS A 45 4.83 14.14 12.86
CA LYS A 45 6.12 13.46 13.05
C LYS A 45 6.05 12.04 12.49
N HIS A 46 7.10 11.60 11.82
CA HIS A 46 7.25 10.20 11.38
C HIS A 46 6.06 9.64 10.58
N ASN A 47 5.42 10.47 9.75
CA ASN A 47 4.21 10.04 9.05
C ASN A 47 4.48 8.97 7.98
N LEU A 48 3.42 8.24 7.65
CA LEU A 48 3.42 7.17 6.65
C LEU A 48 2.25 7.39 5.70
N ALA A 49 2.53 7.44 4.40
CA ALA A 49 1.51 7.50 3.36
C ALA A 49 1.59 6.26 2.48
N ARG A 50 0.47 5.57 2.28
CA ARG A 50 0.39 4.34 1.47
C ARG A 50 -0.69 4.48 0.43
N LEU A 51 -0.36 4.12 -0.81
CA LEU A 51 -1.33 3.94 -1.88
C LEU A 51 -1.66 2.45 -2.00
N ILE A 52 -2.92 2.10 -1.74
CA ILE A 52 -3.38 0.72 -1.66
C ILE A 52 -4.45 0.52 -2.72
N LYS A 53 -4.23 -0.45 -3.61
CA LYS A 53 -5.25 -0.91 -4.56
C LYS A 53 -6.15 -1.93 -3.90
N GLN A 54 -7.46 -1.69 -3.96
CA GLN A 54 -8.49 -2.65 -3.63
C GLN A 54 -9.14 -3.15 -4.93
N ARG A 55 -10.18 -3.98 -4.81
CA ARG A 55 -10.89 -4.59 -5.95
C ARG A 55 -11.50 -3.54 -6.88
N ASP A 56 -12.20 -2.54 -6.33
CA ASP A 56 -12.97 -1.56 -7.11
C ASP A 56 -12.44 -0.11 -7.06
N ASN A 57 -11.53 0.15 -6.13
CA ASN A 57 -11.07 1.50 -5.78
C ASN A 57 -9.63 1.44 -5.26
N CYS A 58 -9.06 2.60 -5.00
CA CYS A 58 -7.85 2.73 -4.20
C CYS A 58 -8.14 3.42 -2.87
N VAL A 59 -7.19 3.28 -1.95
CA VAL A 59 -7.15 3.98 -0.68
C VAL A 59 -5.80 4.66 -0.57
N ILE A 60 -5.79 5.95 -0.25
CA ILE A 60 -4.62 6.57 0.39
C ILE A 60 -4.82 6.44 1.90
N GLU A 61 -3.95 5.67 2.54
CA GLU A 61 -3.87 5.58 4.00
C GLU A 61 -2.74 6.50 4.45
N PHE A 62 -3.07 7.52 5.24
CA PHE A 62 -2.09 8.44 5.81
C PHE A 62 -2.12 8.32 7.34
N THR A 63 -0.99 7.94 7.95
CA THR A 63 -0.83 7.94 9.40
C THR A 63 0.10 9.07 9.82
N GLY A 64 -0.45 10.04 10.55
CA GLY A 64 0.30 11.11 11.19
C GLY A 64 0.50 10.84 12.67
N ASN A 65 1.73 10.94 13.17
CA ASN A 65 1.98 10.89 14.62
C ASN A 65 2.10 12.29 15.19
N PHE A 66 1.49 12.49 16.35
CA PHE A 66 1.53 13.68 17.17
C PHE A 66 2.16 13.33 18.52
N GLU A 67 2.35 14.33 19.38
CA GLU A 67 2.94 14.09 20.70
C GLU A 67 2.04 13.24 21.60
N THR A 68 0.72 13.41 21.46
CA THR A 68 -0.29 12.78 22.32
C THR A 68 -0.95 11.55 21.69
N GLY A 69 -0.52 11.11 20.51
CA GLY A 69 -1.16 10.01 19.80
C GLY A 69 -0.91 10.00 18.30
N LYS A 70 -1.80 9.34 17.56
CA LYS A 70 -1.77 9.29 16.08
C LYS A 70 -3.16 9.49 15.50
N ALA A 71 -3.20 10.00 14.28
CA ALA A 71 -4.38 9.99 13.43
C ALA A 71 -4.08 9.20 12.17
N THR A 72 -4.99 8.29 11.80
CA THR A 72 -4.96 7.60 10.52
C THR A 72 -6.13 8.06 9.68
N GLU A 73 -5.85 8.62 8.51
CA GLU A 73 -6.85 9.01 7.53
C GLU A 73 -6.90 7.99 6.39
N HIS A 74 -8.12 7.70 5.95
CA HIS A 74 -8.39 6.84 4.82
C HIS A 74 -9.15 7.64 3.77
N TRP A 75 -8.54 7.79 2.59
CA TRP A 75 -9.11 8.50 1.45
C TRP A 75 -9.42 7.49 0.35
N ILE A 76 -10.70 7.17 0.17
CA ILE A 76 -11.18 6.14 -0.76
C ILE A 76 -11.58 6.82 -2.06
N PHE A 77 -10.97 6.40 -3.16
CA PHE A 77 -11.14 7.07 -4.45
C PHE A 77 -11.06 6.10 -5.63
N LYS A 78 -11.62 6.53 -6.77
CA LYS A 78 -11.52 5.84 -8.06
C LYS A 78 -11.21 6.85 -9.16
N GLY A 79 -10.11 6.64 -9.87
CA GLY A 79 -9.55 7.62 -10.79
C GLY A 79 -9.26 8.95 -10.10
N ASP A 80 -9.99 9.99 -10.48
CA ASP A 80 -9.92 11.33 -9.88
C ASP A 80 -11.05 11.62 -8.89
N GLN A 81 -12.03 10.72 -8.77
CA GLN A 81 -13.18 10.92 -7.89
C GLN A 81 -12.89 10.42 -6.48
N LEU A 82 -12.93 11.34 -5.50
CA LEU A 82 -13.01 10.98 -4.09
C LEU A 82 -14.43 10.43 -3.79
N ILE A 83 -14.49 9.23 -3.22
CA ILE A 83 -15.76 8.52 -2.92
C ILE A 83 -16.14 8.70 -1.46
N SER A 84 -15.17 8.58 -0.56
CA SER A 84 -15.36 8.79 0.87
C SER A 84 -14.01 9.06 1.54
N ALA A 85 -14.05 9.73 2.69
CA ALA A 85 -12.88 9.92 3.52
C ALA A 85 -13.25 9.95 4.99
N PHE A 86 -12.37 9.41 5.84
CA PHE A 86 -12.54 9.46 7.29
C PHE A 86 -11.19 9.42 7.99
N SER A 87 -11.17 9.87 9.25
CA SER A 87 -10.04 9.76 10.15
C SER A 87 -10.38 8.94 11.38
N ASP A 88 -9.41 8.17 11.85
CA ASP A 88 -9.40 7.51 13.14
C ASP A 88 -8.30 8.14 13.99
N VAL A 89 -8.69 8.85 15.05
CA VAL A 89 -7.78 9.41 16.05
C VAL A 89 -7.68 8.42 17.20
N ASP A 90 -6.44 8.06 17.54
CA ASP A 90 -6.08 7.27 18.71
C ASP A 90 -5.02 8.05 19.49
N ALA A 91 -5.51 8.86 20.44
CA ALA A 91 -4.72 9.70 21.32
C ALA A 91 -5.01 9.39 22.80
N GLU A 92 -4.13 9.84 23.69
CA GLU A 92 -4.21 9.57 25.14
C GLU A 92 -5.56 9.95 25.75
N VAL A 93 -6.12 11.08 25.30
CA VAL A 93 -7.37 11.65 25.85
C VAL A 93 -8.55 11.54 24.89
N GLU A 94 -8.34 11.11 23.65
CA GLU A 94 -9.38 11.08 22.63
C GLU A 94 -9.22 9.86 21.71
N LYS A 95 -10.30 9.09 21.57
CA LYS A 95 -10.43 8.04 20.55
C LYS A 95 -11.69 8.32 19.76
N LYS A 96 -11.52 8.75 18.51
CA LYS A 96 -12.63 9.29 17.72
C LYS A 96 -12.45 8.98 16.26
N GLN A 97 -13.52 8.51 15.64
CA GLN A 97 -13.64 8.48 14.20
C GLN A 97 -14.40 9.72 13.72
N THR A 98 -13.92 10.34 12.64
CA THR A 98 -14.60 11.46 11.98
C THR A 98 -14.74 11.16 10.50
N ILE A 99 -15.96 11.15 9.99
CA ILE A 99 -16.23 11.08 8.56
C ILE A 99 -16.10 12.49 7.98
N PHE A 100 -15.35 12.64 6.90
CA PHE A 100 -15.18 13.93 6.23
C PHE A 100 -16.27 14.16 5.21
N ASP A 101 -16.73 15.41 5.09
CA ASP A 101 -17.54 15.84 3.96
C ASP A 101 -16.63 15.93 2.72
N ILE A 102 -16.92 15.11 1.71
CA ILE A 102 -16.13 15.07 0.46
C ILE A 102 -16.45 16.23 -0.48
N GLN A 103 -17.44 17.06 -0.16
CA GLN A 103 -17.73 18.31 -0.88
C GLN A 103 -17.02 19.51 -0.24
N ASP A 104 -16.41 19.32 0.94
CA ASP A 104 -15.63 20.36 1.59
C ASP A 104 -14.35 20.67 0.80
N ALA A 105 -14.15 21.94 0.47
CA ALA A 105 -13.05 22.40 -0.36
C ALA A 105 -11.67 22.19 0.27
N GLU A 106 -11.57 22.28 1.60
CA GLU A 106 -10.33 22.01 2.34
C GLU A 106 -10.00 20.52 2.30
N LYS A 107 -11.00 19.65 2.49
CA LYS A 107 -10.82 18.19 2.41
C LYS A 107 -10.41 17.73 1.01
N LEU A 108 -11.01 18.29 -0.04
CA LEU A 108 -10.60 18.03 -1.42
C LEU A 108 -9.16 18.47 -1.68
N LYS A 109 -8.78 19.66 -1.20
CA LYS A 109 -7.39 20.16 -1.32
C LYS A 109 -6.38 19.26 -0.60
N ASN A 110 -6.73 18.75 0.58
CA ASN A 110 -5.86 17.84 1.34
C ASN A 110 -5.71 16.51 0.62
N PHE A 111 -6.80 15.93 0.11
CA PHE A 111 -6.77 14.74 -0.73
C PHE A 111 -5.85 14.91 -1.95
N ASP A 112 -6.00 16.01 -2.70
CA ASP A 112 -5.18 16.29 -3.88
C ASP A 112 -3.70 16.47 -3.52
N SER A 113 -3.42 17.10 -2.38
CA SER A 113 -2.06 17.29 -1.88
C SER A 113 -1.41 15.97 -1.51
N LEU A 114 -2.13 15.07 -0.83
CA LEU A 114 -1.68 13.72 -0.52
C LEU A 114 -1.46 12.90 -1.79
N LYS A 115 -2.42 12.90 -2.73
CA LYS A 115 -2.38 12.14 -3.98
C LYS A 115 -1.14 12.47 -4.82
N LYS A 116 -0.69 13.73 -4.83
CA LYS A 116 0.52 14.20 -5.55
C LYS A 116 1.83 13.58 -5.06
N ASN A 117 1.87 12.96 -3.88
CA ASN A 117 3.06 12.28 -3.40
C ASN A 117 3.32 10.93 -4.08
N PHE A 118 2.35 10.38 -4.81
CA PHE A 118 2.46 9.06 -5.44
C PHE A 118 2.78 9.15 -6.94
N LYS A 119 3.51 8.17 -7.47
CA LYS A 119 3.87 8.13 -8.90
C LYS A 119 2.62 7.98 -9.77
N ALA A 120 2.57 8.75 -10.85
CA ALA A 120 1.49 8.68 -11.85
C ALA A 120 1.24 7.26 -12.38
N THR A 121 2.28 6.44 -12.56
CA THR A 121 2.16 5.05 -13.01
C THR A 121 1.47 4.12 -12.01
N ASN A 122 1.56 4.42 -10.71
CA ASN A 122 0.82 3.69 -9.68
C ASN A 122 -0.60 4.23 -9.52
N LEU A 123 -0.79 5.55 -9.61
CA LEU A 123 -2.13 6.16 -9.63
C LEU A 123 -2.97 5.71 -10.83
N ALA A 124 -2.35 5.45 -11.99
CA ALA A 124 -3.04 4.91 -13.16
C ALA A 124 -3.66 3.51 -12.91
N LYS A 125 -3.22 2.78 -11.88
CA LYS A 125 -3.81 1.50 -11.49
C LYS A 125 -5.08 1.67 -10.64
N CYS A 126 -5.44 2.91 -10.29
CA CYS A 126 -6.58 3.25 -9.44
C CYS A 126 -7.81 3.74 -10.21
N GLN A 127 -7.81 3.62 -11.55
CA GLN A 127 -8.93 3.97 -12.42
C GLN A 127 -10.10 2.98 -12.28
#